data_AF-A0A382UDI2-F1
#
_entry.id   AF-A0A382UDI2-F1
#
_cell.length_a   1.000
_cell.length_b   1.000
_cell.length_c   1.000
_cell.angle_alpha   90.00
_cell.angle_beta   90.00
_cell.angle_gamma   90.00
#
_symmetry.space_group_name_H-M   'P 1'
#
loop_
_entity.id
_entity.type
_entity.pdbx_description
1 polymer ?
#
loop_
_entity_poly.entity_id
_entity_poly.type
_entity_poly.pdbx_seq_one_letter_code
_entity_poly.pdbx_strand_id
1 'polypeptide(L)'
;FPTGGQIIGIKGIKEAFQTGRGACIIRSKTSIEEFRKDREAIIVHEIPYQVNKSKLIEKIAETVKNNIIEGISDLRDESDRKGVRIVIELKKDVDANIILNQLYKHTLLQTSFNSNMLALNKGKPEQLNLKQIISSFIEFREEIVSKRTAFDLNKARKKAHVLIGLVVANNNIDQIIELIKKSKDSKEAKEKLIGKKWKLTETNVNFIKLIEDETIKLSDKSYIFTENQAKAILDLRLHKLTSLERDDIKKELESIILKIKGYLNILNSREKLLLVIKSELNEIKKEFSTPRRS
;
A
#
# COMPACT_ATOMS: atom_id res chain seq x y z
N PHE A 1 9.88 -17.69 -6.78
CA PHE A 1 9.91 -18.25 -5.42
C PHE A 1 11.08 -17.67 -4.64
N PRO A 2 11.00 -17.55 -3.30
CA PRO A 2 12.10 -16.98 -2.49
C PRO A 2 13.40 -17.80 -2.58
N THR A 3 13.28 -19.12 -2.76
CA THR A 3 14.39 -20.07 -2.93
C THR A 3 14.95 -20.14 -4.35
N GLY A 4 14.42 -19.36 -5.30
CA GLY A 4 14.77 -19.47 -6.71
C GLY A 4 14.08 -20.66 -7.39
N GLY A 5 14.86 -21.45 -8.11
CA GLY A 5 14.42 -22.57 -8.93
C GLY A 5 13.95 -22.14 -10.31
N GLN A 6 13.73 -23.14 -11.17
CA GLN A 6 13.29 -22.97 -12.54
C GLN A 6 11.87 -23.49 -12.69
N ILE A 7 11.00 -22.69 -13.31
CA ILE A 7 9.63 -23.13 -13.63
C ILE A 7 9.63 -23.81 -15.00
N ILE A 8 9.12 -25.03 -15.06
CA ILE A 8 9.02 -25.80 -16.29
C ILE A 8 7.58 -25.78 -16.81
N GLY A 9 7.42 -25.22 -18.00
CA GLY A 9 6.13 -25.09 -18.67
C GLY A 9 5.27 -23.94 -18.14
N ILE A 10 4.40 -23.42 -19.01
CA ILE A 10 3.55 -22.25 -18.71
C ILE A 10 2.05 -22.57 -18.72
N LYS A 11 1.65 -23.76 -19.20
CA LYS A 11 0.24 -24.12 -19.38
C LYS A 11 -0.54 -24.06 -18.07
N GLY A 12 -0.05 -24.72 -17.02
CA GLY A 12 -0.72 -24.71 -15.72
C GLY A 12 -0.66 -23.36 -14.99
N ILE A 13 0.32 -22.49 -15.31
CA ILE A 13 0.34 -21.11 -14.81
C ILE A 13 -0.82 -20.31 -15.42
N LYS A 14 -1.02 -20.44 -16.74
CA LYS A 14 -2.14 -19.79 -17.43
C LYS A 14 -3.48 -20.29 -16.90
N GLU A 15 -3.62 -21.60 -16.72
CA GLU A 15 -4.81 -22.21 -16.13
C GLU A 15 -5.09 -21.69 -14.73
N ALA A 16 -4.06 -21.60 -13.88
CA ALA A 16 -4.17 -21.01 -12.56
C ALA A 16 -4.66 -19.56 -12.66
N PHE A 17 -4.06 -18.73 -13.51
CA PHE A 17 -4.47 -17.33 -13.65
C PHE A 17 -5.88 -17.13 -14.21
N GLN A 18 -6.39 -18.07 -15.00
CA GLN A 18 -7.73 -18.00 -15.61
C GLN A 18 -8.83 -18.60 -14.73
N THR A 19 -8.55 -19.68 -14.02
CA THR A 19 -9.55 -20.48 -13.29
C THR A 19 -9.38 -20.43 -11.77
N GLY A 20 -8.23 -19.96 -11.28
CA GLY A 20 -7.83 -20.06 -9.88
C GLY A 20 -7.17 -21.40 -9.50
N ARG A 21 -7.16 -22.40 -10.39
CA ARG A 21 -6.49 -23.69 -10.18
C ARG A 21 -5.52 -24.01 -11.30
N GLY A 22 -4.38 -24.60 -10.94
CA GLY A 22 -3.41 -25.07 -11.93
C GLY A 22 -2.14 -25.54 -11.24
N ALA A 23 -1.33 -26.32 -11.96
CA ALA A 23 -0.08 -26.85 -11.44
C ALA A 23 1.09 -26.40 -12.30
N CYS A 24 2.19 -25.96 -11.67
CA CYS A 24 3.44 -25.75 -12.38
C CYS A 24 4.53 -26.64 -11.81
N ILE A 25 5.45 -27.06 -12.66
CA ILE A 25 6.60 -27.85 -12.23
C ILE A 25 7.70 -26.88 -11.82
N ILE A 26 8.25 -27.08 -10.62
CA ILE A 26 9.43 -26.36 -10.13
C ILE A 26 10.59 -27.35 -10.14
N ARG A 27 11.69 -26.94 -10.76
CA ARG A 27 12.91 -27.71 -10.89
C ARG A 27 14.07 -26.97 -10.22
N SER A 28 14.98 -27.73 -9.62
CA SER A 28 16.22 -27.21 -9.06
C SER A 28 17.11 -26.63 -10.16
N LYS A 29 17.83 -25.56 -9.85
CA LYS A 29 18.85 -25.02 -10.75
C LYS A 29 20.16 -25.78 -10.51
N THR A 30 20.66 -26.43 -11.55
CA THR A 30 21.83 -27.31 -11.47
C THR A 30 22.85 -26.96 -12.54
N SER A 31 24.11 -27.34 -12.32
CA SER A 31 25.16 -27.39 -13.33
C SER A 31 25.89 -28.73 -13.26
N ILE A 32 26.56 -29.10 -14.34
CA ILE A 32 27.49 -30.22 -14.39
C ILE A 32 28.89 -29.59 -14.38
N GLU A 33 29.73 -30.00 -13.44
CA GLU A 33 31.11 -29.54 -13.30
C GLU A 33 32.06 -30.73 -13.48
N GLU A 34 33.19 -30.52 -14.16
CA GLU A 34 34.28 -31.51 -14.14
C GLU A 34 34.90 -31.57 -12.74
N PHE A 35 35.06 -32.79 -12.26
CA PHE A 35 35.56 -33.12 -10.95
C PHE A 35 36.78 -34.05 -11.08
N ARG A 36 37.66 -34.02 -10.08
CA ARG A 36 39.00 -34.65 -10.09
C ARG A 36 39.07 -35.99 -10.85
N LYS A 37 40.09 -36.14 -11.72
CA LYS A 37 40.41 -37.38 -12.48
C LYS A 37 39.27 -37.87 -13.40
N ASP A 38 38.86 -37.05 -14.37
CA ASP A 38 37.87 -37.40 -15.42
C ASP A 38 36.52 -37.88 -14.87
N ARG A 39 36.05 -37.28 -13.77
CA ARG A 39 34.71 -37.55 -13.22
C ARG A 39 33.85 -36.32 -13.34
N GLU A 40 32.55 -36.49 -13.47
CA GLU A 40 31.61 -35.37 -13.46
C GLU A 40 30.93 -35.27 -12.09
N ALA A 41 30.53 -34.06 -11.72
CA ALA A 41 29.70 -33.81 -10.55
C ALA A 41 28.49 -32.95 -10.94
N ILE A 42 27.33 -33.31 -10.39
CA ILE A 42 26.12 -32.50 -10.49
C ILE A 42 26.08 -31.58 -9.28
N ILE A 43 26.05 -30.28 -9.53
CA ILE A 43 25.97 -29.25 -8.50
C ILE A 43 24.57 -28.66 -8.47
N VAL A 44 23.95 -28.66 -7.30
CA VAL A 44 22.64 -28.03 -7.07
C VAL A 44 22.84 -26.67 -6.41
N HIS A 45 22.44 -25.62 -7.11
CA HIS A 45 22.57 -24.21 -6.68
C HIS A 45 21.31 -23.68 -6.00
N GLU A 46 20.15 -24.14 -6.45
CA GLU A 46 18.84 -23.69 -5.95
C GLU A 46 17.88 -24.88 -5.90
N ILE A 47 17.06 -24.97 -4.85
CA ILE A 47 16.08 -26.05 -4.64
C ILE A 47 14.64 -25.54 -4.76
N PRO A 48 13.66 -26.41 -5.05
CA PRO A 48 12.28 -26.00 -5.20
C PRO A 48 11.71 -25.42 -3.90
N TYR A 49 10.69 -24.59 -4.03
CA TYR A 49 10.04 -23.94 -2.89
C TYR A 49 9.46 -24.98 -1.92
N GLN A 50 9.58 -24.73 -0.62
CA GLN A 50 9.14 -25.61 0.48
C GLN A 50 9.82 -26.98 0.54
N VAL A 51 10.89 -27.22 -0.22
CA VAL A 51 11.71 -28.43 -0.08
C VAL A 51 12.72 -28.25 1.04
N ASN A 52 12.76 -29.19 1.98
CA ASN A 52 13.78 -29.24 3.01
C ASN A 52 15.05 -29.90 2.45
N LYS A 53 16.18 -29.21 2.57
CA LYS A 53 17.48 -29.67 2.05
C LYS A 53 17.93 -31.02 2.64
N SER A 54 17.83 -31.21 3.95
CA SER A 54 18.21 -32.47 4.60
C SER A 54 17.36 -33.64 4.10
N LYS A 55 16.04 -33.44 3.96
CA LYS A 55 15.13 -34.45 3.40
C LYS A 55 15.43 -34.76 1.93
N LEU A 56 15.84 -33.76 1.15
CA LEU A 56 16.25 -33.97 -0.24
C LEU A 56 17.50 -34.86 -0.30
N ILE A 57 18.52 -34.58 0.51
CA ILE A 57 19.76 -35.37 0.59
C ILE A 57 19.46 -36.80 1.05
N GLU A 58 18.65 -36.97 2.10
CA GLU A 58 18.17 -38.28 2.57
C GLU A 58 17.48 -39.06 1.45
N LYS A 59 16.62 -38.39 0.67
CA LYS A 59 15.93 -39.03 -0.46
C LYS A 59 16.88 -39.46 -1.56
N ILE A 60 17.89 -38.65 -1.88
CA ILE A 60 18.93 -39.03 -2.85
C ILE A 60 19.69 -40.26 -2.33
N ALA A 61 20.14 -40.25 -1.07
CA ALA A 61 20.82 -41.38 -0.47
C ALA A 61 19.97 -42.66 -0.47
N GLU A 62 18.66 -42.55 -0.20
CA GLU A 62 17.71 -43.66 -0.29
C GLU A 62 17.62 -44.23 -1.72
N THR A 63 17.56 -43.36 -2.74
CA THR A 63 17.51 -43.83 -4.15
C THR A 63 18.79 -44.57 -4.57
N VAL A 64 19.94 -44.20 -4.03
CA VAL A 64 21.21 -44.91 -4.24
C VAL A 64 21.22 -46.23 -3.49
N LYS A 65 20.84 -46.23 -2.21
CA LYS A 65 20.81 -47.44 -1.36
C LYS A 65 19.88 -48.53 -1.92
N ASN A 66 18.75 -48.13 -2.51
CA ASN A 66 17.77 -49.05 -3.09
C ASN A 66 18.07 -49.41 -4.55
N ASN A 67 19.24 -49.05 -5.09
CA ASN A 67 19.63 -49.27 -6.50
C ASN A 67 18.62 -48.72 -7.53
N ILE A 68 17.90 -47.63 -7.18
CA ILE A 68 16.99 -46.95 -8.12
C ILE A 68 17.80 -46.06 -9.07
N ILE A 69 18.82 -45.39 -8.52
CA ILE A 69 19.77 -44.57 -9.28
C ILE A 69 21.16 -45.17 -9.05
N GLU A 70 21.73 -45.71 -10.11
CA GLU A 70 23.11 -46.19 -10.13
C GLU A 70 24.02 -45.10 -10.70
N GLY A 71 25.32 -45.15 -10.39
CA GLY A 71 26.28 -44.19 -10.93
C GLY A 71 26.58 -42.97 -10.05
N ILE A 72 25.98 -42.85 -8.87
CA ILE A 72 26.39 -41.87 -7.85
C ILE A 72 27.49 -42.51 -6.98
N SER A 73 28.61 -41.81 -6.80
CA SER A 73 29.72 -42.26 -5.97
C SER A 73 29.70 -41.66 -4.56
N ASP A 74 29.39 -40.38 -4.44
CA ASP A 74 29.36 -39.65 -3.17
C ASP A 74 28.33 -38.50 -3.22
N LEU A 75 27.86 -38.08 -2.05
CA LEU A 75 26.89 -37.01 -1.87
C LEU A 75 27.31 -36.11 -0.70
N ARG A 76 27.57 -34.83 -0.97
CA ARG A 76 28.02 -33.86 0.03
C ARG A 76 27.18 -32.59 0.03
N ASP A 77 26.95 -32.06 1.22
CA ASP A 77 26.35 -30.74 1.42
C ASP A 77 27.46 -29.73 1.73
N GLU A 78 27.79 -28.90 0.75
CA GLU A 78 28.77 -27.81 0.85
C GLU A 78 28.08 -26.45 0.98
N SER A 79 26.78 -26.43 1.35
CA SER A 79 26.05 -25.18 1.50
C SER A 79 26.58 -24.36 2.67
N ASP A 80 26.56 -23.04 2.50
CA ASP A 80 26.97 -22.08 3.51
C ASP A 80 25.85 -21.07 3.82
N ARG A 81 26.19 -19.96 4.48
CA ARG A 81 25.23 -18.88 4.74
C ARG A 81 24.85 -18.08 3.49
N LYS A 82 25.60 -18.21 2.39
CA LYS A 82 25.43 -17.44 1.15
C LYS A 82 24.61 -18.19 0.11
N GLY A 83 24.57 -19.52 0.14
CA GLY A 83 23.79 -20.29 -0.83
C GLY A 83 23.73 -21.79 -0.57
N VAL A 84 22.88 -22.45 -1.35
CA VAL A 84 22.80 -23.91 -1.38
C VAL A 84 23.85 -24.42 -2.37
N ARG A 85 24.68 -25.38 -1.93
CA ARG A 85 25.60 -26.12 -2.80
C ARG A 85 25.57 -27.58 -2.39
N ILE A 86 24.79 -28.39 -3.11
CA ILE A 86 24.77 -29.84 -2.93
C ILE A 86 25.61 -30.44 -4.06
N VAL A 87 26.61 -31.23 -3.71
CA VAL A 87 27.55 -31.86 -4.64
C VAL A 87 27.22 -33.34 -4.74
N ILE A 88 26.87 -33.78 -5.94
CA ILE A 88 26.59 -35.19 -6.25
C ILE A 88 27.71 -35.67 -7.17
N GLU A 89 28.65 -36.45 -6.64
CA GLU A 89 29.74 -37.01 -7.44
C GLU A 89 29.27 -38.24 -8.19
N LEU A 90 29.71 -38.36 -9.44
CA LEU A 90 29.36 -39.48 -10.29
C LEU A 90 30.53 -40.48 -10.40
N LYS A 91 30.19 -41.75 -10.61
CA LYS A 91 31.14 -42.81 -10.96
C LYS A 91 31.74 -42.51 -12.35
N LYS A 92 32.90 -43.11 -12.60
CA LYS A 92 33.56 -43.01 -13.92
C LYS A 92 32.65 -43.64 -15.00
N ASP A 93 32.71 -43.07 -16.20
CA ASP A 93 32.04 -43.58 -17.40
C ASP A 93 30.50 -43.56 -17.34
N VAL A 94 29.93 -42.62 -16.56
CA VAL A 94 28.49 -42.38 -16.45
C VAL A 94 28.14 -41.02 -17.05
N ASP A 95 27.09 -40.95 -17.86
CA ASP A 95 26.57 -39.68 -18.40
C ASP A 95 25.79 -38.89 -17.33
N ALA A 96 26.30 -37.72 -16.94
CA ALA A 96 25.67 -36.87 -15.94
C ALA A 96 24.24 -36.43 -16.30
N ASN A 97 23.89 -36.29 -17.57
CA ASN A 97 22.54 -35.90 -17.97
C ASN A 97 21.54 -37.01 -17.70
N ILE A 98 21.93 -38.28 -17.88
CA ILE A 98 21.07 -39.42 -17.57
C ILE A 98 20.79 -39.46 -16.06
N ILE A 99 21.83 -39.33 -15.24
CA ILE A 99 21.69 -39.30 -13.78
C ILE A 99 20.87 -38.10 -13.32
N LEU A 100 21.11 -36.92 -13.89
CA LEU A 100 20.35 -35.71 -13.57
C LEU A 100 18.85 -35.89 -13.87
N ASN A 101 18.51 -36.50 -15.00
CA ASN A 101 17.12 -36.80 -15.36
C ASN A 101 16.48 -37.82 -14.40
N GLN A 102 17.22 -38.85 -13.99
CA GLN A 102 16.75 -39.80 -12.99
C GLN A 102 16.54 -39.12 -11.62
N LEU A 103 17.47 -38.25 -11.21
CA LEU A 103 17.36 -37.47 -9.99
C LEU A 103 16.11 -36.57 -10.02
N TYR A 104 15.81 -35.89 -11.14
CA TYR A 104 14.57 -35.14 -11.26
C TYR A 104 13.31 -36.00 -11.14
N LYS A 105 13.36 -37.26 -11.62
CA LYS A 105 12.20 -38.15 -11.59
C LYS A 105 11.95 -38.80 -10.23
N HIS A 106 13.02 -39.13 -9.50
CA HIS A 106 12.95 -39.98 -8.29
C HIS A 106 13.25 -39.23 -6.98
N THR A 107 13.57 -37.94 -7.04
CA THR A 107 13.91 -37.13 -5.86
C THR A 107 13.09 -35.83 -5.83
N LEU A 108 13.30 -35.02 -4.78
CA LEU A 108 12.66 -33.71 -4.62
C LEU A 108 13.35 -32.59 -5.41
N LEU A 109 14.31 -32.91 -6.31
CA LEU A 109 14.92 -31.90 -7.19
C LEU A 109 13.91 -31.32 -8.19
N GLN A 110 12.80 -32.02 -8.45
CA GLN A 110 11.69 -31.52 -9.23
C GLN A 110 10.38 -31.85 -8.50
N THR A 111 9.54 -30.83 -8.31
CA THR A 111 8.25 -30.96 -7.63
C THR A 111 7.14 -30.26 -8.40
N SER A 112 5.89 -30.62 -8.14
CA SER A 112 4.73 -29.88 -8.61
C SER A 112 4.29 -28.87 -7.55
N PHE A 113 4.08 -27.63 -7.96
CA PHE A 113 3.43 -26.61 -7.14
C PHE A 113 2.00 -26.43 -7.62
N ASN A 114 1.07 -26.92 -6.82
CA ASN A 114 -0.36 -26.87 -7.11
C ASN A 114 -0.94 -25.56 -6.57
N SER A 115 -1.33 -24.67 -7.47
CA SER A 115 -2.00 -23.42 -7.14
C SER A 115 -3.49 -23.67 -6.97
N ASN A 116 -4.04 -23.27 -5.83
CA ASN A 116 -5.47 -23.18 -5.57
C ASN A 116 -5.77 -21.82 -4.92
N MET A 117 -6.20 -20.86 -5.72
CA MET A 117 -6.48 -19.49 -5.32
C MET A 117 -7.86 -19.38 -4.67
N LEU A 118 -7.97 -19.88 -3.45
CA LEU A 118 -9.16 -19.78 -2.62
C LEU A 118 -9.00 -18.66 -1.58
N ALA A 119 -9.96 -17.76 -1.50
CA ALA A 119 -9.95 -16.67 -0.54
C ALA A 119 -11.37 -16.32 -0.07
N LEU A 120 -11.46 -15.56 1.03
CA LEU A 120 -12.73 -14.98 1.45
C LEU A 120 -13.00 -13.70 0.66
N ASN A 121 -14.05 -13.70 -0.15
CA ASN A 121 -14.58 -12.51 -0.81
C ASN A 121 -15.86 -12.08 -0.09
N LYS A 122 -15.82 -10.93 0.60
CA LYS A 122 -16.95 -10.40 1.38
C LYS A 122 -17.55 -11.44 2.35
N GLY A 123 -16.66 -12.19 3.02
CA GLY A 123 -17.03 -13.21 4.01
C GLY A 123 -17.40 -14.59 3.44
N LYS A 124 -17.40 -14.77 2.11
CA LYS A 124 -17.69 -16.06 1.47
C LYS A 124 -16.42 -16.69 0.89
N PRO A 125 -16.17 -17.99 1.11
CA PRO A 125 -15.04 -18.68 0.49
C PRO A 125 -15.31 -18.85 -1.01
N GLU A 126 -14.49 -18.21 -1.84
CA GLU A 126 -14.62 -18.21 -3.29
C GLU A 126 -13.28 -18.57 -3.92
N GLN A 127 -13.35 -19.37 -4.98
CA GLN A 127 -12.20 -19.61 -5.85
C GLN A 127 -12.11 -18.46 -6.85
N LEU A 128 -10.96 -17.78 -6.84
CA LEU A 128 -10.75 -16.56 -7.62
C LEU A 128 -9.64 -16.77 -8.64
N ASN A 129 -9.84 -16.22 -9.83
CA ASN A 129 -8.78 -16.10 -10.82
C ASN A 129 -7.94 -14.82 -10.59
N LEU A 130 -6.85 -14.67 -11.35
CA LEU A 130 -5.93 -13.55 -11.14
C LEU A 130 -6.60 -12.19 -11.35
N LYS A 131 -7.48 -12.08 -12.36
CA LYS A 131 -8.22 -10.84 -12.63
C LYS A 131 -9.13 -10.47 -11.47
N GLN A 132 -9.86 -11.44 -10.92
CA GLN A 132 -10.75 -11.23 -9.78
C GLN A 132 -9.98 -10.78 -8.54
N ILE A 133 -8.84 -11.41 -8.23
CA ILE A 133 -7.98 -10.99 -7.11
C ILE A 133 -7.51 -9.54 -7.27
N ILE A 134 -7.01 -9.18 -8.47
CA ILE A 134 -6.55 -7.82 -8.75
C ILE A 134 -7.71 -6.83 -8.66
N SER A 135 -8.88 -7.16 -9.22
CA SER A 135 -10.07 -6.32 -9.12
C SER A 135 -10.50 -6.10 -7.67
N SER A 136 -10.57 -7.16 -6.85
CA SER A 136 -10.91 -7.05 -5.43
C SER A 136 -9.91 -6.19 -4.66
N PHE A 137 -8.61 -6.31 -4.97
CA PHE A 137 -7.58 -5.45 -4.38
C PHE A 137 -7.78 -3.97 -4.78
N ILE A 138 -8.07 -3.69 -6.06
CA ILE A 138 -8.34 -2.33 -6.53
C ILE A 138 -9.61 -1.77 -5.88
N GLU A 139 -10.70 -2.52 -5.82
CA GLU A 139 -11.94 -2.12 -5.13
C GLU A 139 -11.68 -1.75 -3.66
N PHE A 140 -10.92 -2.60 -2.95
CA PHE A 140 -10.49 -2.31 -1.59
C PHE A 140 -9.66 -1.01 -1.51
N ARG A 141 -8.71 -0.80 -2.43
CA ARG A 141 -7.93 0.45 -2.47
C ARG A 141 -8.81 1.66 -2.75
N GLU A 142 -9.79 1.55 -3.65
CA GLU A 142 -10.75 2.62 -3.93
C GLU A 142 -11.53 3.00 -2.67
N GLU A 143 -12.02 2.01 -1.91
CA GLU A 143 -12.72 2.24 -0.65
C GLU A 143 -11.83 2.92 0.40
N ILE A 144 -10.62 2.39 0.62
CA ILE A 144 -9.70 2.93 1.64
C ILE A 144 -9.25 4.35 1.31
N VAL A 145 -8.88 4.61 0.05
CA VAL A 145 -8.46 5.95 -0.38
C VAL A 145 -9.62 6.94 -0.30
N SER A 146 -10.85 6.51 -0.65
CA SER A 146 -12.06 7.34 -0.47
C SER A 146 -12.30 7.69 0.99
N LYS A 147 -12.27 6.69 1.89
CA LYS A 147 -12.48 6.90 3.33
C LYS A 147 -11.40 7.81 3.93
N ARG A 148 -10.13 7.60 3.59
CA ARG A 148 -9.02 8.46 4.03
C ARG A 148 -9.22 9.89 3.55
N THR A 149 -9.54 10.07 2.27
CA THR A 149 -9.74 11.41 1.67
C THR A 149 -10.93 12.13 2.29
N ALA A 150 -12.05 11.43 2.56
CA ALA A 150 -13.21 11.99 3.25
C ALA A 150 -12.88 12.39 4.70
N PHE A 151 -12.09 11.59 5.41
CA PHE A 151 -11.61 11.92 6.74
C PHE A 151 -10.73 13.19 6.73
N ASP A 152 -9.76 13.26 5.82
CA ASP A 152 -8.87 14.40 5.68
C ASP A 152 -9.62 15.67 5.24
N LEU A 153 -10.61 15.53 4.36
CA LEU A 153 -11.53 16.61 3.98
C LEU A 153 -12.28 17.15 5.20
N ASN A 154 -12.89 16.27 6.01
CA ASN A 154 -13.64 16.68 7.20
C ASN A 154 -12.73 17.36 8.23
N LYS A 155 -11.51 16.85 8.43
CA LYS A 155 -10.51 17.47 9.29
C LYS A 155 -10.10 18.85 8.78
N ALA A 156 -9.86 18.98 7.48
CA ALA A 156 -9.53 20.24 6.84
C ALA A 156 -10.69 21.26 6.94
N ARG A 157 -11.93 20.84 6.68
CA ARG A 157 -13.15 21.67 6.83
C ARG A 157 -13.31 22.19 8.26
N LYS A 158 -13.17 21.34 9.28
CA LYS A 158 -13.23 21.76 10.70
C LYS A 158 -12.19 22.82 11.03
N LYS A 159 -10.96 22.67 10.53
CA LYS A 159 -9.89 23.65 10.74
C LYS A 159 -10.17 24.96 9.98
N ALA A 160 -10.58 24.86 8.72
CA ALA A 160 -10.96 26.00 7.90
C ALA A 160 -12.13 26.78 8.49
N HIS A 161 -13.10 26.08 9.10
CA HIS A 161 -14.24 26.66 9.81
C HIS A 161 -13.82 27.60 10.94
N VAL A 162 -12.83 27.22 11.73
CA VAL A 162 -12.31 28.11 12.79
C VAL A 162 -11.58 29.29 12.16
N LEU A 163 -10.69 29.03 11.19
CA LEU A 163 -9.87 30.06 10.55
C LEU A 163 -10.70 31.12 9.80
N ILE A 164 -11.77 30.73 9.11
CA ILE A 164 -12.66 31.70 8.44
C ILE A 164 -13.34 32.61 9.47
N GLY A 165 -13.74 32.07 10.62
CA GLY A 165 -14.27 32.86 11.72
C GLY A 165 -13.28 33.91 12.21
N LEU A 166 -12.01 33.52 12.39
CA LEU A 166 -10.93 34.44 12.79
C LEU A 166 -10.63 35.50 11.71
N VAL A 167 -10.64 35.13 10.43
CA VAL A 167 -10.43 36.08 9.31
C VAL A 167 -11.58 37.09 9.25
N VAL A 168 -12.83 36.64 9.37
CA VAL A 168 -14.00 37.53 9.40
C VAL A 168 -13.96 38.42 10.64
N ALA A 169 -13.53 37.90 11.80
CA ALA A 169 -13.36 38.69 13.01
C ALA A 169 -12.29 39.77 12.86
N ASN A 170 -11.13 39.44 12.26
CA ASN A 170 -10.07 40.41 11.99
C ASN A 170 -10.52 41.54 11.04
N ASN A 171 -11.36 41.23 10.05
CA ASN A 171 -11.92 42.24 9.14
C ASN A 171 -12.95 43.17 9.81
N ASN A 172 -13.50 42.79 10.97
CA ASN A 172 -14.53 43.53 11.70
C ASN A 172 -14.05 43.85 13.14
N ILE A 173 -12.74 43.94 13.36
CA ILE A 173 -12.14 43.92 14.70
C ILE A 173 -12.62 45.05 15.62
N ASP A 174 -12.77 46.27 15.11
CA ASP A 174 -13.18 47.42 15.93
C ASP A 174 -14.57 47.22 16.52
N GLN A 175 -15.50 46.72 15.70
CA GLN A 175 -16.87 46.40 16.13
C GLN A 175 -16.91 45.25 17.13
N ILE A 176 -16.02 44.26 16.99
CA ILE A 176 -15.91 43.13 17.92
C ILE A 176 -15.38 43.60 19.27
N ILE A 177 -14.31 44.41 19.27
CA ILE A 177 -13.73 44.97 20.51
C ILE A 177 -14.78 45.81 21.25
N GLU A 178 -15.51 46.67 20.53
CA GLU A 178 -16.57 47.49 21.15
C GLU A 178 -17.68 46.62 21.77
N LEU A 179 -18.11 45.57 21.07
CA LEU A 179 -19.12 44.63 21.56
C LEU A 179 -18.64 43.88 22.81
N ILE A 180 -17.39 43.40 22.81
CA ILE A 180 -16.79 42.70 23.95
C ILE A 180 -16.66 43.66 25.15
N LYS A 181 -16.15 44.88 24.96
CA LYS A 181 -16.02 45.89 26.03
C LYS A 181 -17.36 46.31 26.65
N LYS A 182 -18.46 46.25 25.89
CA LYS A 182 -19.82 46.54 26.36
C LYS A 182 -20.52 45.35 27.02
N SER A 183 -19.91 44.16 27.04
CA SER A 183 -20.50 42.96 27.63
C SER A 183 -20.03 42.78 29.07
N LYS A 184 -20.89 42.27 29.95
CA LYS A 184 -20.59 42.10 31.38
C LYS A 184 -19.63 40.96 31.64
N ASP A 185 -19.76 39.88 30.86
CA ASP A 185 -18.94 38.68 30.97
C ASP A 185 -18.69 38.01 29.61
N SER A 186 -17.85 36.96 29.61
CA SER A 186 -17.50 36.20 28.41
C SER A 186 -18.70 35.44 27.81
N LYS A 187 -19.71 35.09 28.60
CA LYS A 187 -20.88 34.35 28.13
C LYS A 187 -21.79 35.28 27.34
N GLU A 188 -22.07 36.47 27.87
CA GLU A 188 -22.83 37.52 27.18
C GLU A 188 -22.13 37.96 25.88
N ALA A 189 -20.80 38.13 25.91
CA ALA A 189 -20.05 38.46 24.71
C ALA A 189 -20.19 37.38 23.62
N LYS A 190 -20.11 36.10 23.98
CA LYS A 190 -20.31 34.97 23.06
C LYS A 190 -21.72 35.00 22.45
N GLU A 191 -22.76 35.17 23.27
CA GLU A 191 -24.14 35.23 22.81
C GLU A 191 -24.37 36.39 21.83
N LYS A 192 -23.83 37.58 22.13
CA LYS A 192 -23.89 38.75 21.23
C LYS A 192 -23.12 38.56 19.92
N LEU A 193 -21.95 37.89 19.96
CA LEU A 193 -21.16 37.58 18.75
C LEU A 193 -21.93 36.67 17.79
N ILE A 194 -22.67 35.70 18.32
CA ILE A 194 -23.49 34.76 17.55
C ILE A 194 -24.78 35.45 17.07
N GLY A 195 -25.41 36.29 17.88
CA GLY A 195 -26.66 36.96 17.53
C GLY A 195 -26.53 38.06 16.46
N LYS A 196 -25.32 38.59 16.23
CA LYS A 196 -25.07 39.68 15.28
C LYS A 196 -24.66 39.14 13.90
N LYS A 197 -25.14 39.81 12.85
CA LYS A 197 -24.71 39.61 11.46
C LYS A 197 -23.43 40.40 11.15
N TRP A 198 -22.42 39.71 10.62
CA TRP A 198 -21.10 40.28 10.30
C TRP A 198 -20.91 40.45 8.79
N LYS A 199 -20.21 41.51 8.38
CA LYS A 199 -19.97 41.82 6.97
C LYS A 199 -18.91 40.88 6.38
N LEU A 200 -19.22 40.28 5.23
CA LEU A 200 -18.30 39.46 4.46
C LEU A 200 -17.65 40.23 3.31
N THR A 201 -16.42 39.84 2.98
CA THR A 201 -15.77 40.16 1.69
C THR A 201 -16.12 39.09 0.66
N GLU A 202 -15.99 39.39 -0.64
CA GLU A 202 -16.33 38.44 -1.71
C GLU A 202 -15.48 37.16 -1.65
N THR A 203 -14.20 37.28 -1.31
CA THR A 203 -13.30 36.13 -1.10
C THR A 203 -13.80 35.20 0.01
N ASN A 204 -14.28 35.77 1.11
CA ASN A 204 -14.77 34.98 2.25
C ASN A 204 -16.04 34.20 1.90
N VAL A 205 -16.93 34.77 1.07
CA VAL A 205 -18.14 34.08 0.60
C VAL A 205 -17.78 32.79 -0.17
N ASN A 206 -16.77 32.85 -1.04
CA ASN A 206 -16.33 31.68 -1.81
C ASN A 206 -15.69 30.61 -0.92
N PHE A 207 -14.95 31.00 0.12
CA PHE A 207 -14.37 30.06 1.07
C PHE A 207 -15.44 29.37 1.93
N ILE A 208 -16.43 30.13 2.42
CA ILE A 208 -17.53 29.58 3.23
C ILE A 208 -18.29 28.51 2.46
N LYS A 209 -18.62 28.76 1.17
CA LYS A 209 -19.29 27.78 0.30
C LYS A 209 -18.53 26.45 0.12
N LEU A 210 -17.22 26.44 0.30
CA LEU A 210 -16.39 25.23 0.18
C LEU A 210 -16.27 24.48 1.51
N ILE A 211 -16.42 25.20 2.63
CA ILE A 211 -16.23 24.70 4.00
C ILE A 211 -17.53 24.14 4.56
N GLU A 212 -18.62 24.90 4.44
CA GLU A 212 -19.93 24.60 5.00
C GLU A 212 -20.78 23.86 3.95
N ASP A 213 -21.48 22.79 4.37
CA ASP A 213 -22.44 22.10 3.49
C ASP A 213 -23.57 23.06 3.11
N GLU A 214 -24.23 22.81 1.98
CA GLU A 214 -25.17 23.69 1.22
C GLU A 214 -26.36 24.28 2.01
N THR A 215 -26.48 24.01 3.31
CA THR A 215 -27.56 24.43 4.20
C THR A 215 -27.48 25.89 4.64
N ILE A 216 -26.32 26.56 4.54
CA ILE A 216 -26.20 27.98 4.86
C ILE A 216 -26.50 28.78 3.59
N LYS A 217 -27.79 29.07 3.39
CA LYS A 217 -28.28 30.04 2.39
C LYS A 217 -27.67 31.41 2.71
N LEU A 218 -26.51 31.70 2.13
CA LEU A 218 -25.86 33.02 2.08
C LEU A 218 -26.71 33.96 1.19
N SER A 219 -27.93 34.32 1.60
CA SER A 219 -28.79 35.21 0.81
C SER A 219 -28.32 36.67 0.84
N ASP A 220 -27.64 37.12 1.91
CA ASP A 220 -27.49 38.56 2.17
C ASP A 220 -26.07 39.04 2.56
N LYS A 221 -24.99 38.40 2.06
CA LYS A 221 -23.57 38.76 2.37
C LYS A 221 -23.25 38.92 3.87
N SER A 222 -24.10 38.38 4.74
CA SER A 222 -23.98 38.44 6.19
C SER A 222 -23.56 37.09 6.74
N TYR A 223 -22.64 37.08 7.69
CA TYR A 223 -22.17 35.87 8.38
C TYR A 223 -22.61 35.86 9.83
N ILE A 224 -22.96 34.67 10.32
CA ILE A 224 -23.26 34.43 11.73
C ILE A 224 -22.20 33.48 12.25
N PHE A 225 -21.54 33.85 13.34
CA PHE A 225 -20.54 32.96 13.95
C PHE A 225 -21.21 31.78 14.62
N THR A 226 -20.64 30.60 14.44
CA THR A 226 -20.95 29.43 15.26
C THR A 226 -20.38 29.58 16.68
N GLU A 227 -20.88 28.78 17.62
CA GLU A 227 -20.36 28.78 18.99
C GLU A 227 -18.84 28.52 19.08
N ASN A 228 -18.34 27.59 18.27
CA ASN A 228 -16.92 27.25 18.25
C ASN A 228 -16.06 28.42 17.73
N GLN A 229 -16.56 29.16 16.74
CA GLN A 229 -15.87 30.34 16.22
C GLN A 229 -15.92 31.48 17.23
N ALA A 230 -17.08 31.75 17.85
CA ALA A 230 -17.21 32.78 18.86
C ALA A 230 -16.26 32.52 20.04
N LYS A 231 -16.15 31.27 20.49
CA LYS A 231 -15.15 30.87 21.49
C LYS A 231 -13.72 31.12 21.00
N ALA A 232 -13.36 30.68 19.79
CA ALA A 232 -12.03 30.90 19.24
C ALA A 232 -11.67 32.39 19.09
N ILE A 233 -12.66 33.25 18.80
CA ILE A 233 -12.49 34.71 18.72
C ILE A 233 -12.23 35.30 20.11
N LEU A 234 -12.97 34.86 21.14
CA LEU A 234 -12.76 35.32 22.52
C LEU A 234 -11.42 34.83 23.09
N ASP A 235 -10.94 33.66 22.66
CA ASP A 235 -9.65 33.10 23.04
C ASP A 235 -8.46 33.75 22.29
N LEU A 236 -8.71 34.68 21.35
CA LEU A 236 -7.64 35.40 20.64
C LEU A 236 -6.80 36.26 21.59
N ARG A 237 -5.49 36.21 21.39
CA ARG A 237 -4.54 37.07 22.11
C ARG A 237 -4.25 38.33 21.29
N LEU A 238 -4.04 39.47 21.98
CA LEU A 238 -3.86 40.77 21.32
C LEU A 238 -2.73 40.81 20.26
N HIS A 239 -1.65 40.04 20.43
CA HIS A 239 -0.57 39.99 19.43
C HIS A 239 -1.03 39.43 18.07
N LYS A 240 -2.10 38.62 18.04
CA LYS A 240 -2.72 38.10 16.80
C LYS A 240 -3.41 39.18 15.97
N LEU A 241 -3.49 40.42 16.48
CA LEU A 241 -4.03 41.57 15.79
C LEU A 241 -2.98 42.33 14.95
N THR A 242 -1.70 41.97 15.06
CA THR A 242 -0.65 42.55 14.19
C THR A 242 -0.92 42.21 12.73
N SER A 243 -0.48 43.07 11.80
CA SER A 243 -0.67 42.85 10.35
C SER A 243 -0.10 41.50 9.90
N LEU A 244 1.10 41.16 10.38
CA LEU A 244 1.80 39.92 10.03
C LEU A 244 1.01 38.68 10.45
N GLU A 245 0.52 38.63 11.69
CA GLU A 245 -0.26 37.49 12.19
C GLU A 245 -1.60 37.34 11.46
N ARG A 246 -2.25 38.45 11.08
CA ARG A 246 -3.48 38.42 10.28
C ARG A 246 -3.22 37.83 8.90
N ASP A 247 -2.13 38.24 8.25
CA ASP A 247 -1.74 37.73 6.94
C ASP A 247 -1.39 36.24 7.01
N ASP A 248 -0.75 35.79 8.09
CA ASP A 248 -0.42 34.38 8.27
C ASP A 248 -1.66 33.50 8.48
N ILE A 249 -2.64 33.95 9.28
CA ILE A 249 -3.93 33.26 9.42
C ILE A 249 -4.65 33.17 8.06
N LYS A 250 -4.58 34.23 7.26
CA LYS A 250 -5.19 34.27 5.92
C LYS A 250 -4.49 33.29 4.97
N LYS A 251 -3.16 33.27 4.92
CA LYS A 251 -2.38 32.31 4.11
C LYS A 251 -2.64 30.87 4.54
N GLU A 252 -2.75 30.62 5.84
CA GLU A 252 -3.08 29.30 6.37
C GLU A 252 -4.47 28.83 5.90
N LEU A 253 -5.47 29.72 5.96
CA LEU A 253 -6.80 29.44 5.43
C LEU A 253 -6.76 29.14 3.93
N GLU A 254 -6.06 29.95 3.13
CA GLU A 254 -5.92 29.74 1.68
C GLU A 254 -5.28 28.38 1.35
N SER A 255 -4.22 28.01 2.07
CA SER A 255 -3.56 26.70 1.94
C SER A 255 -4.53 25.53 2.25
N ILE A 256 -5.34 25.67 3.30
CA ILE A 256 -6.32 24.63 3.66
C ILE A 256 -7.46 24.56 2.64
N ILE A 257 -7.92 25.69 2.11
CA ILE A 257 -8.91 25.72 1.03
C ILE A 257 -8.40 25.01 -0.22
N LEU A 258 -7.13 25.19 -0.59
CA LEU A 258 -6.52 24.47 -1.70
C LEU A 258 -6.54 22.95 -1.45
N LYS A 259 -6.24 22.50 -0.23
CA LYS A 259 -6.35 21.08 0.15
C LYS A 259 -7.78 20.57 0.05
N ILE A 260 -8.76 21.31 0.57
CA ILE A 260 -10.19 20.97 0.50
C ILE A 260 -10.62 20.80 -0.97
N LYS A 261 -10.26 21.75 -1.85
CA LYS A 261 -10.52 21.64 -3.29
C LYS A 261 -9.89 20.38 -3.87
N GLY A 262 -8.66 20.06 -3.51
CA GLY A 262 -7.97 18.84 -3.92
C GLY A 262 -8.74 17.58 -3.51
N TYR A 263 -9.14 17.49 -2.25
CA TYR A 263 -9.90 16.34 -1.72
C TYR A 263 -11.27 16.19 -2.38
N LEU A 264 -12.03 17.29 -2.55
CA LEU A 264 -13.31 17.26 -3.27
C LEU A 264 -13.11 16.78 -4.72
N ASN A 265 -12.03 17.18 -5.37
CA ASN A 265 -11.71 16.76 -6.73
C ASN A 265 -11.44 15.25 -6.82
N ILE A 266 -10.77 14.69 -5.82
CA ILE A 266 -10.52 13.24 -5.71
C ILE A 266 -11.83 12.49 -5.46
N LEU A 267 -12.68 12.97 -4.54
CA LEU A 267 -13.94 12.31 -4.21
C LEU A 267 -14.99 12.38 -5.33
N ASN A 268 -14.99 13.46 -6.12
CA ASN A 268 -15.95 13.65 -7.22
C ASN A 268 -15.53 12.97 -8.54
N SER A 269 -14.29 12.49 -8.65
CA SER A 269 -13.77 11.90 -9.89
C SER A 269 -13.05 10.59 -9.61
N ARG A 270 -13.67 9.48 -10.05
CA ARG A 270 -13.06 8.16 -10.00
C ARG A 270 -11.69 8.12 -10.71
N GLU A 271 -11.56 8.84 -11.82
CA GLU A 271 -10.28 8.94 -12.55
C GLU A 271 -9.18 9.52 -11.67
N LYS A 272 -9.45 10.62 -10.96
CA LYS A 272 -8.45 11.24 -10.05
C LYS A 272 -8.12 10.34 -8.89
N LEU A 273 -9.11 9.64 -8.35
CA LEU A 273 -8.88 8.65 -7.31
C LEU A 273 -7.98 7.51 -7.81
N LEU A 274 -8.19 7.00 -9.02
CA LEU A 274 -7.33 5.99 -9.63
C LEU A 274 -5.91 6.49 -9.89
N LEU A 275 -5.74 7.78 -10.24
CA LEU A 275 -4.41 8.39 -10.37
C LEU A 275 -3.65 8.39 -9.04
N VAL A 276 -4.33 8.70 -7.92
CA VAL A 276 -3.74 8.64 -6.57
C VAL A 276 -3.34 7.20 -6.23
N ILE A 277 -4.20 6.22 -6.49
CA ILE A 277 -3.86 4.80 -6.25
C ILE A 277 -2.64 4.40 -7.09
N LYS A 278 -2.61 4.81 -8.37
CA LYS A 278 -1.49 4.51 -9.27
C LYS A 278 -0.19 5.15 -8.81
N SER A 279 -0.20 6.38 -8.31
CA SER A 279 1.02 7.02 -7.79
C SER A 279 1.55 6.28 -6.57
N GLU A 280 0.66 5.93 -5.61
CA GLU A 280 1.04 5.16 -4.41
C GLU A 280 1.61 3.78 -4.76
N LEU A 281 1.00 3.07 -5.72
CA LEU A 281 1.52 1.76 -6.16
C LEU A 281 2.89 1.88 -6.84
N ASN A 282 3.15 2.98 -7.56
CA ASN A 282 4.46 3.23 -8.14
C ASN A 282 5.52 3.57 -7.09
N GLU A 283 5.15 4.28 -6.02
CA GLU A 283 6.04 4.53 -4.87
C GLU A 283 6.41 3.22 -4.17
N ILE A 284 5.41 2.38 -3.88
CA ILE A 284 5.63 1.04 -3.30
C ILE A 284 6.54 0.20 -4.21
N LYS A 285 6.32 0.23 -5.53
CA LYS A 285 7.19 -0.46 -6.48
C LYS A 285 8.63 0.05 -6.42
N LYS A 286 8.84 1.36 -6.33
CA LYS A 286 10.19 1.95 -6.24
C LYS A 286 10.89 1.54 -4.94
N GLU A 287 10.17 1.53 -3.83
CA GLU A 287 10.73 1.27 -2.51
C GLU A 287 11.00 -0.22 -2.25
N PHE A 288 10.11 -1.12 -2.70
CA PHE A 288 10.15 -2.53 -2.31
C PHE A 288 10.40 -3.52 -3.45
N SER A 289 10.63 -3.07 -4.68
CA SER A 289 10.91 -4.01 -5.78
C SER A 289 12.24 -4.73 -5.58
N THR A 290 12.22 -6.03 -5.86
CA THR A 290 13.41 -6.88 -5.87
C THR A 290 13.56 -7.53 -7.24
N PRO A 291 14.79 -7.83 -7.69
CA PRO A 291 15.00 -8.50 -8.97
C PRO A 291 14.36 -9.88 -8.98
N ARG A 292 13.90 -10.31 -10.16
CA ARG A 292 13.30 -11.62 -10.35
C ARG A 292 14.32 -12.73 -10.05
N ARG A 293 13.94 -13.70 -9.22
CA ARG A 293 14.79 -14.85 -8.85
C ARG A 293 14.49 -16.15 -9.61
N SER A 294 13.23 -16.36 -10.04
CA SER A 294 12.73 -17.57 -10.72
C SER A 294 11.81 -17.19 -11.88
#